data_AF-A0A645JLJ8-F1
#
_entry.id   AF-A0A645JLJ8-F1
#
_cell.length_a   1.000
_cell.length_b   1.000
_cell.length_c   1.000
_cell.angle_alpha   90.00
_cell.angle_beta   90.00
_cell.angle_gamma   90.00
#
_symmetry.space_group_name_H-M   'P 1'
#
loop_
_entity.id
_entity.type
_entity.pdbx_description
1 polymer ?
#
loop_
_entity_poly.entity_id
_entity_poly.type
_entity_poly.pdbx_seq_one_letter_code
_entity_poly.pdbx_strand_id
1 'polypeptide(L)' 'MGHSEYDPLTLKAEYDRDVAGNLPINIPQNYFPNDDPQKPPIVRWRGHSNLLFANWLNYYVYQETPYNVDEID' A
#
# COMPACT_ATOMS: atom_id res chain seq x y z
N MET A 1 6.46 2.79 -10.92
CA MET A 1 5.26 3.00 -10.09
C MET A 1 5.20 1.88 -9.07
N GLY A 2 4.67 2.14 -7.87
CA GLY A 2 4.56 1.14 -6.79
C GLY A 2 3.17 1.21 -6.16
N HIS A 3 2.95 0.39 -5.13
CA HIS A 3 1.65 0.21 -4.49
C HIS A 3 1.64 0.75 -3.05
N SER A 4 1.56 2.08 -2.92
CA SER A 4 1.53 2.72 -1.60
C SER A 4 0.25 2.40 -0.82
N GLU A 5 -0.83 2.09 -1.52
CA GLU A 5 -2.15 1.75 -0.99
C GLU A 5 -2.22 0.37 -0.33
N TYR A 6 -1.23 -0.50 -0.57
CA TYR A 6 -1.29 -1.89 -0.12
C TYR A 6 -1.41 -2.01 1.39
N ASP A 7 -2.33 -2.87 1.80
CA ASP A 7 -2.44 -3.32 3.18
C ASP A 7 -1.22 -4.15 3.60
N PRO A 8 -0.95 -4.22 4.92
CA PRO A 8 0.21 -4.93 5.46
C PRO A 8 0.39 -6.35 4.96
N LEU A 9 -0.70 -7.06 4.64
CA LEU A 9 -0.70 -8.48 4.28
C LEU A 9 -0.81 -8.75 2.77
N THR A 10 -0.91 -7.71 1.94
CA THR A 10 -1.12 -7.86 0.49
C THR A 10 0.02 -8.62 -0.18
N LEU A 11 1.27 -8.18 0.04
CA LEU A 11 2.46 -8.87 -0.50
C LEU A 11 2.63 -10.27 0.07
N LYS A 12 2.22 -10.51 1.32
CA LYS A 12 2.20 -11.86 1.90
C LYS A 12 1.21 -12.76 1.17
N ALA A 13 0.00 -12.29 0.91
CA ALA A 13 -1.01 -13.06 0.19
C ALA A 13 -0.57 -13.38 -1.24
N GLU A 14 0.09 -12.44 -1.93
CA GLU A 14 0.69 -12.67 -3.25
C GLU A 14 1.80 -13.73 -3.19
N TYR A 15 2.72 -13.61 -2.23
CA TYR A 15 3.80 -14.59 -2.03
C TYR A 15 3.26 -15.99 -1.71
N ASP A 16 2.33 -16.09 -0.76
CA ASP A 16 1.73 -17.37 -0.35
C ASP A 16 0.98 -18.03 -1.52
N ARG A 17 0.26 -17.24 -2.34
CA ARG A 17 -0.41 -17.72 -3.56
C ARG A 17 0.59 -18.30 -4.56
N ASP A 18 1.68 -17.59 -4.82
CA ASP A 18 2.65 -18.00 -5.85
C ASP A 18 3.48 -19.22 -5.40
N VAL A 19 3.79 -19.32 -4.10
CA VAL A 19 4.39 -20.51 -3.48
C VAL A 19 3.45 -21.71 -3.59
N ALA A 20 2.16 -21.54 -3.30
CA ALA A 20 1.16 -22.60 -3.46
C ALA A 20 1.00 -23.04 -4.93
N GLY A 21 1.21 -22.12 -5.88
CA GLY A 21 1.25 -22.39 -7.31
C GLY A 21 2.54 -23.03 -7.81
N ASN A 22 3.51 -23.29 -6.92
CA ASN A 22 4.84 -23.81 -7.24
C ASN A 22 5.59 -22.97 -8.31
N LEU A 23 5.35 -21.64 -8.28
CA LEU A 23 5.99 -20.70 -9.19
C LEU A 23 7.39 -20.35 -8.70
N PRO A 24 8.35 -20.08 -9.60
CA PRO A 24 9.68 -19.61 -9.22
C PRO A 24 9.59 -18.16 -8.73
N ILE A 25 9.40 -17.97 -7.43
CA ILE A 25 9.24 -16.65 -6.79
C ILE A 25 10.24 -16.45 -5.65
N ASN A 26 10.69 -15.21 -5.48
CA ASN A 26 11.59 -14.83 -4.38
C ASN A 26 10.80 -14.25 -3.20
N ILE A 27 11.40 -14.29 -2.01
CA ILE A 27 10.82 -13.64 -0.83
C ILE A 27 10.75 -12.13 -1.07
N PRO A 28 9.62 -11.45 -0.74
CA PRO A 28 9.52 -10.00 -0.86
C PRO A 28 10.59 -9.29 -0.03
N GLN A 29 11.40 -8.47 -0.70
CA GLN A 29 12.55 -7.81 -0.07
C GLN A 29 12.10 -6.77 0.96
N ASN A 30 12.81 -6.71 2.09
CA ASN A 30 12.57 -5.73 3.17
C ASN A 30 11.15 -5.76 3.75
N TYR A 31 10.42 -6.85 3.55
CA TYR A 31 9.03 -7.00 3.96
C TYR A 31 8.90 -7.83 5.23
N PHE A 32 9.55 -9.00 5.29
CA PHE A 32 9.58 -9.85 6.47
C PHE A 32 10.83 -9.58 7.34
N PRO A 33 10.73 -9.71 8.68
CA PRO A 33 11.91 -9.67 9.54
C PRO A 33 12.88 -10.81 9.21
N ASN A 34 14.12 -10.46 8.83
CA ASN A 34 15.18 -11.41 8.45
C ASN A 34 14.76 -12.36 7.31
N ASP A 35 13.95 -11.88 6.37
CA ASP A 35 13.44 -12.66 5.22
C ASP A 35 12.70 -13.94 5.63
N ASP A 36 12.04 -13.94 6.80
CA ASP A 36 11.28 -15.09 7.31
C ASP A 36 9.76 -14.95 7.07
N PRO A 37 9.15 -15.67 6.11
CA PRO A 37 7.73 -15.55 5.77
C PRO A 37 6.76 -16.05 6.85
N GLN A 38 7.27 -16.70 7.91
CA GLN A 38 6.49 -17.11 9.08
C GLN A 38 6.28 -15.96 10.07
N LYS A 39 7.07 -14.88 9.94
CA LYS A 39 6.96 -13.70 10.79
C LYS A 39 5.99 -12.67 10.20
N PRO A 40 5.32 -11.87 11.04
CA PRO A 40 4.49 -10.77 10.55
C PRO A 40 5.34 -9.73 9.80
N PRO A 41 4.82 -9.12 8.72
CA PRO A 41 5.56 -8.16 7.92
C PRO A 41 5.77 -6.84 8.65
N ILE A 42 6.87 -6.14 8.31
CA ILE A 42 7.21 -4.82 8.86
C ILE A 42 6.66 -3.75 7.91
N VAL A 43 5.66 -3.01 8.37
CA VAL A 43 5.02 -1.95 7.58
C VAL A 43 5.85 -0.67 7.65
N ARG A 44 6.57 -0.35 6.56
CA ARG A 44 7.42 0.85 6.46
C ARG A 44 6.84 1.97 5.58
N TRP A 45 5.80 1.67 4.80
CA TRP A 45 5.28 2.58 3.76
C TRP A 45 4.03 3.38 4.17
N ARG A 46 3.28 2.94 5.19
CA ARG A 46 1.97 3.52 5.55
C ARG A 46 1.99 5.03 5.77
N GLY A 47 3.01 5.56 6.46
CA GLY A 47 3.13 7.01 6.69
C GLY A 47 3.23 7.81 5.39
N HIS A 48 4.04 7.33 4.45
CA HIS A 48 4.19 7.96 3.13
C HIS A 48 2.95 7.79 2.26
N SER A 49 2.25 6.65 2.38
CA SER A 49 0.96 6.44 1.70
C SER A 49 -0.08 7.47 2.13
N ASN A 50 -0.26 7.67 3.45
CA ASN A 50 -1.19 8.67 3.97
C ASN A 50 -0.86 10.07 3.46
N LEU A 51 0.43 10.45 3.46
CA LEU A 51 0.87 11.74 2.94
C LEU A 51 0.59 11.88 1.44
N LEU A 52 0.81 10.84 0.64
CA LEU A 52 0.53 10.86 -0.79
C LEU A 52 -0.94 11.16 -1.07
N PHE A 53 -1.87 10.41 -0.46
CA PHE A 53 -3.30 10.60 -0.68
C PHE A 53 -3.81 11.92 -0.10
N ALA A 54 -3.36 12.31 1.10
CA ALA A 54 -3.75 13.58 1.70
C ALA A 54 -3.28 14.78 0.86
N ASN A 55 -2.02 14.75 0.39
CA ASN A 55 -1.50 15.82 -0.45
C ASN A 55 -2.20 15.87 -1.80
N TRP A 56 -2.47 14.70 -2.40
CA TRP A 56 -3.19 14.63 -3.66
C TRP A 56 -4.59 15.23 -3.56
N LEU A 57 -5.38 14.81 -2.56
CA LEU A 57 -6.73 15.35 -2.35
C LEU A 57 -6.71 16.86 -2.08
N ASN A 58 -5.83 17.33 -1.19
CA ASN A 58 -5.84 18.72 -0.77
C ASN A 58 -5.30 19.68 -1.82
N TYR A 59 -4.16 19.36 -2.43
CA TYR A 59 -3.44 20.30 -3.29
C TYR A 59 -3.72 20.12 -4.78
N TYR A 60 -4.19 18.94 -5.21
CA TYR A 60 -4.38 18.65 -6.63
C TYR A 60 -5.85 18.43 -7.01
N VAL A 61 -6.69 17.93 -6.10
CA VAL A 61 -8.12 17.77 -6.37
C VAL A 61 -8.90 18.98 -5.89
N TYR A 62 -8.83 19.29 -4.59
CA TYR A 62 -9.68 20.31 -3.99
C TYR A 62 -9.27 21.74 -4.38
N GLN A 63 -7.98 22.06 -4.45
CA GLN A 63 -7.54 23.40 -4.85
C GLN A 63 -7.79 23.71 -6.33
N GLU A 64 -7.76 22.69 -7.19
CA GLU A 64 -8.03 22.82 -8.64
C GLU A 64 -9.53 22.76 -8.94
N THR A 65 -10.31 22.06 -8.12
CA THR A 65 -11.77 21.93 -8.23
C THR A 65 -12.42 22.05 -6.85
N PRO A 66 -12.60 23.29 -6.35
CA PRO A 66 -13.18 23.52 -5.04
C PRO A 66 -14.61 22.99 -4.96
N TYR A 67 -14.91 22.22 -3.92
CA TYR A 67 -16.24 21.71 -3.66
C TYR A 67 -16.96 22.59 -2.64
N ASN A 68 -18.21 22.96 -2.93
CA ASN A 68 -19.04 23.72 -2.02
C ASN A 68 -19.94 22.78 -1.20
N VAL A 69 -19.76 22.76 0.12
CA VAL A 69 -20.54 21.91 1.02
C VAL A 69 -22.01 22.34 1.11
N ASP A 70 -22.33 23.59 0.74
CA ASP A 70 -23.71 24.09 0.70
C ASP A 70 -24.50 23.58 -0.52
N GLU A 71 -23.84 22.89 -1.47
CA GLU A 71 -24.46 22.30 -2.67
C GLU A 71 -24.83 20.82 -2.49
N ILE A 72 -24.71 20.30 -1.26
CA ILE A 72 -25.04 18.91 -0.92
C ILE A 72 -26.39 18.88 -0.20
N ASP A 73 -27.42 18.37 -0.89
CA ASP A 73 -28.77 18.13 -0.35
C ASP A 73 -28.82 16.94 0.64
#